data_AF-A0A377UPA9-F1
#
_entry.id   AF-A0A377UPA9-F1
#
_cell.length_a   1.000
_cell.length_b   1.000
_cell.length_c   1.000
_cell.angle_alpha   90.00
_cell.angle_beta   90.00
_cell.angle_gamma   90.00
#
_symmetry.space_group_name_H-M   'P 1'
#
loop_
_entity.id
_entity.type
_entity.pdbx_description
1 polymer ?
#
loop_
_entity_poly.entity_id
_entity_poly.type
_entity_poly.pdbx_seq_one_letter_code
_entity_poly.pdbx_strand_id
1 'polypeptide(L)'
;MGDLDLLEDEPQCETVPQSPIPKPLWLKVGRWGDGSLSDGLADPLAEMAYFDGGDDPLAAQVINTADGKRRVVCFAEDDEVKVDPDSAAFIIWNEYPRLRESVLKGHYTPGSAAQFYLRFGAIQLAKGKGALYHRMMQRGQTYHQMGLTGLQTMEGIQQRKDVKVLSDAKYKDLVKRKNQGKTGNGTLVGQLALNVQVPSAPPYSDGVVHREAT
;
A
#
# COMPACT_ATOMS: atom_id res chain seq x y z
N MET A 1 0.21 44.13 -41.26
CA MET A 1 -0.21 42.73 -41.41
C MET A 1 0.54 41.96 -40.34
N GLY A 2 -0.17 41.50 -39.30
CA GLY A 2 0.42 40.70 -38.24
C GLY A 2 0.26 39.24 -38.61
N ASP A 3 1.37 38.54 -38.83
CA ASP A 3 1.38 37.09 -38.93
C ASP A 3 1.04 36.53 -37.54
N LEU A 4 -0.15 35.93 -37.44
CA LEU A 4 -0.51 35.10 -36.30
C LEU A 4 0.35 33.85 -36.40
N ASP A 5 1.37 33.78 -35.56
CA ASP A 5 2.18 32.58 -35.33
C ASP A 5 1.26 31.51 -34.73
N LEU A 6 0.66 30.71 -35.61
CA LEU A 6 -0.15 29.55 -35.24
C LEU A 6 0.81 28.52 -34.66
N LEU A 7 0.79 28.37 -33.34
CA LEU A 7 1.49 27.31 -32.62
C LEU A 7 1.28 25.99 -33.37
N GLU A 8 2.37 25.39 -33.83
CA GLU A 8 2.38 24.14 -34.59
C GLU A 8 1.49 23.10 -33.90
N ASP A 9 0.62 22.45 -34.68
CA ASP A 9 -0.34 21.46 -34.21
C ASP A 9 0.32 20.47 -33.23
N GLU A 10 -0.29 20.27 -32.06
CA GLU A 10 0.22 19.36 -31.03
C GLU A 10 0.63 18.02 -31.66
N PRO A 11 1.81 17.45 -31.30
CA PRO A 11 2.30 16.23 -31.90
C PRO A 11 1.24 15.14 -31.75
N GLN A 12 0.72 14.67 -32.90
CA GLN A 12 -0.28 13.62 -33.00
C GLN A 12 0.18 12.42 -32.15
N CYS A 13 -0.42 12.25 -30.97
CA CYS A 13 -0.07 11.13 -30.10
C CYS A 13 -0.42 9.82 -30.81
N GLU A 14 0.61 9.04 -31.16
CA GLU A 14 0.41 7.73 -31.77
C GLU A 14 -0.46 6.88 -30.83
N THR A 15 -1.57 6.35 -31.35
CA THR A 15 -2.49 5.56 -30.54
C THR A 15 -1.85 4.20 -30.26
N VAL A 16 -1.25 4.05 -29.09
CA VAL A 16 -0.65 2.78 -28.66
C VAL A 16 -1.78 1.77 -28.38
N PRO A 17 -1.75 0.56 -28.97
CA PRO A 17 -2.76 -0.45 -28.70
C PRO A 17 -2.74 -0.85 -27.22
N GLN A 18 -3.92 -0.93 -26.61
CA GLN A 18 -4.05 -1.31 -25.20
C GLN A 18 -3.54 -2.74 -25.00
N SER A 19 -2.65 -2.91 -24.01
CA SER A 19 -2.22 -4.24 -23.58
C SER A 19 -3.40 -4.96 -22.91
N PRO A 20 -3.59 -6.27 -23.18
CA PRO A 20 -4.70 -7.02 -22.61
C PRO A 20 -4.53 -7.16 -21.09
N ILE A 21 -5.63 -6.99 -20.35
CA ILE A 21 -5.64 -7.16 -18.89
C ILE A 21 -5.27 -8.63 -18.56
N PRO A 22 -4.23 -8.87 -17.75
CA PRO A 22 -3.82 -10.23 -17.39
C PRO A 22 -4.93 -10.94 -16.62
N LYS A 23 -5.05 -12.26 -16.81
CA LYS A 23 -6.07 -13.08 -16.14
C LYS A 23 -5.87 -13.04 -14.61
N PRO A 24 -6.95 -12.98 -13.82
CA PRO A 24 -6.84 -12.90 -12.36
C PRO A 24 -6.23 -14.19 -11.79
N LEU A 25 -5.24 -14.02 -10.93
CA LEU A 25 -4.63 -15.08 -10.13
C LEU A 25 -5.04 -14.94 -8.67
N TRP A 26 -5.26 -16.06 -8.02
CA TRP A 26 -5.74 -16.12 -6.64
C TRP A 26 -4.68 -16.77 -5.76
N LEU A 27 -4.32 -16.12 -4.66
CA LEU A 27 -3.36 -16.63 -3.70
C LEU A 27 -4.09 -17.33 -2.55
N LYS A 28 -3.75 -18.59 -2.29
CA LYS A 28 -4.23 -19.28 -1.09
C LYS A 28 -3.38 -18.86 0.11
N VAL A 29 -4.03 -18.25 1.10
CA VAL A 29 -3.39 -17.74 2.33
C VAL A 29 -3.95 -18.50 3.54
N GLY A 30 -3.07 -18.86 4.48
CA GLY A 30 -3.49 -19.54 5.72
C GLY A 30 -4.18 -18.59 6.69
N ARG A 31 -3.51 -17.47 7.00
CA ARG A 31 -3.98 -16.42 7.91
C ARG A 31 -3.54 -15.05 7.37
N TRP A 32 -4.38 -14.04 7.55
CA TRP A 32 -3.98 -12.65 7.33
C TRP A 32 -3.41 -12.07 8.62
N GLY A 33 -2.28 -11.38 8.49
CA GLY A 33 -1.52 -10.90 9.64
C GLY A 33 -0.69 -12.02 10.27
N ASP A 34 0.31 -11.63 11.05
CA ASP A 34 1.17 -12.55 11.78
C ASP A 34 0.68 -12.81 13.22
N GLY A 35 -0.32 -12.03 13.68
CA GLY A 35 -0.84 -12.11 15.03
C GLY A 35 0.13 -11.62 16.11
N SER A 36 1.20 -10.94 15.71
CA SER A 36 2.15 -10.28 16.61
C SER A 36 1.53 -9.05 17.27
N LEU A 37 2.28 -8.43 18.19
CA LEU A 37 1.89 -7.14 18.79
C LEU A 37 1.95 -5.97 17.79
N SER A 38 2.65 -6.14 16.66
CA SER A 38 2.76 -5.17 15.56
C SER A 38 1.87 -5.52 14.36
N ASP A 39 0.89 -6.40 14.56
CA ASP A 39 0.01 -6.86 13.50
C ASP A 39 -0.94 -5.76 13.01
N GLY A 40 -1.06 -5.63 11.69
CA GLY A 40 -1.83 -4.58 11.05
C GLY A 40 -1.35 -3.17 11.42
N LEU A 41 -2.29 -2.32 11.82
CA LEU A 41 -2.02 -0.95 12.27
C LEU A 41 -1.61 -0.84 13.75
N ALA A 42 -1.36 -1.95 14.44
CA ALA A 42 -0.90 -1.92 15.82
C ALA A 42 0.53 -1.36 15.90
N ASP A 43 0.72 -0.37 16.77
CA ASP A 43 1.96 0.40 16.85
C ASP A 43 2.51 0.41 18.28
N PRO A 44 3.11 -0.71 18.73
CA PRO A 44 3.64 -0.82 20.08
C PRO A 44 4.79 0.16 20.33
N LEU A 45 5.48 0.62 19.29
CA LEU A 45 6.57 1.59 19.43
C LEU A 45 6.04 2.98 19.81
N ALA A 46 4.90 3.40 19.26
CA ALA A 46 4.23 4.63 19.72
C ALA A 46 3.81 4.49 21.18
N GLU A 47 3.17 3.39 21.56
CA GLU A 47 2.73 3.16 22.94
C GLU A 47 3.89 3.20 23.95
N MET A 48 5.09 2.73 23.56
CA MET A 48 6.29 2.75 24.40
C MET A 48 6.98 4.12 24.46
N ALA A 49 6.83 4.96 23.43
CA ALA A 49 7.53 6.24 23.33
C ALA A 49 6.80 7.39 24.05
N TYR A 50 5.47 7.30 24.14
CA TYR A 50 4.65 8.29 24.83
C TYR A 50 4.53 7.98 26.33
N PHE A 51 4.49 9.04 27.15
CA PHE A 51 4.17 8.91 28.57
C PHE A 51 2.70 8.50 28.71
N ASP A 52 2.42 7.44 29.46
CA ASP A 52 1.10 6.79 29.50
C ASP A 52 0.53 6.43 28.11
N GLY A 53 1.39 6.02 27.16
CA GLY A 53 1.00 5.77 25.77
C GLY A 53 -0.10 4.72 25.54
N GLY A 54 -0.44 3.92 26.56
CA GLY A 54 -1.59 3.01 26.51
C GLY A 54 -2.95 3.70 26.68
N ASP A 55 -2.96 4.87 27.33
CA ASP A 55 -4.14 5.67 27.67
C ASP A 55 -4.13 7.05 26.99
N ASP A 56 -2.99 7.47 26.41
CA ASP A 56 -2.88 8.70 25.64
C ASP A 56 -3.51 8.56 24.23
N PRO A 57 -4.56 9.33 23.90
CA PRO A 57 -5.19 9.31 22.58
C PRO A 57 -4.26 9.78 21.45
N LEU A 58 -3.17 10.49 21.75
CA LEU A 58 -2.17 10.88 20.76
C LEU A 58 -1.23 9.72 20.39
N ALA A 59 -1.05 8.75 21.29
CA ALA A 59 -0.18 7.60 21.08
C ALA A 59 -0.92 6.47 20.36
N ALA A 60 -2.13 6.14 20.81
CA ALA A 60 -2.92 5.06 20.26
C ALA A 60 -4.43 5.36 20.32
N GLN A 61 -5.16 4.80 19.37
CA GLN A 61 -6.61 4.81 19.37
C GLN A 61 -7.18 3.40 19.31
N VAL A 62 -8.38 3.23 19.88
CA VAL A 62 -9.05 1.91 19.95
C VAL A 62 -10.05 1.78 18.81
N ILE A 63 -9.85 0.77 17.97
CA ILE A 63 -10.78 0.39 16.90
C ILE A 63 -11.50 -0.92 17.22
N ASN A 64 -12.74 -1.04 16.75
CA ASN A 64 -13.51 -2.28 16.83
C ASN A 64 -13.25 -3.14 15.58
N THR A 65 -12.53 -4.26 15.75
CA THR A 65 -12.32 -5.25 14.69
C THR A 65 -13.22 -6.48 14.91
N ALA A 66 -13.33 -7.36 13.91
CA ALA A 66 -14.10 -8.59 14.06
C ALA A 66 -13.52 -9.55 15.12
N ASP A 67 -12.22 -9.43 15.42
CA ASP A 67 -11.52 -10.22 16.43
C ASP A 67 -11.53 -9.53 17.81
N GLY A 68 -12.28 -8.42 17.94
CA GLY A 68 -12.40 -7.64 19.17
C GLY A 68 -11.82 -6.23 19.06
N LYS A 69 -11.72 -5.56 20.21
CA LYS A 69 -11.11 -4.23 20.30
C LYS A 69 -9.60 -4.33 20.11
N ARG A 70 -9.04 -3.47 19.27
CA ARG A 70 -7.60 -3.39 19.00
C ARG A 70 -7.12 -1.96 19.15
N ARG A 71 -5.96 -1.80 19.77
CA ARG A 71 -5.21 -0.54 19.77
C ARG A 71 -4.40 -0.43 18.48
N VAL A 72 -4.48 0.73 17.85
CA VAL A 72 -3.79 1.04 16.60
C VAL A 72 -3.18 2.42 16.67
N VAL A 73 -2.24 2.69 15.75
CA VAL A 73 -1.64 4.01 15.58
C VAL A 73 -2.70 5.11 15.55
N CYS A 74 -2.43 6.20 16.26
CA CYS A 74 -3.25 7.40 16.14
C CYS A 74 -3.20 7.92 14.69
N PHE A 75 -4.37 8.24 14.14
CA PHE A 75 -4.51 8.89 12.85
C PHE A 75 -5.65 9.88 12.90
N ALA A 76 -5.55 10.97 12.14
CA ALA A 76 -6.67 11.88 11.95
C ALA A 76 -7.74 11.24 11.06
N GLU A 77 -9.00 11.50 11.40
CA GLU A 77 -10.15 11.04 10.63
C GLU A 77 -10.79 12.18 9.83
N ASP A 78 -11.09 11.91 8.56
CA ASP A 78 -11.83 12.81 7.68
C ASP A 78 -12.97 12.04 6.98
N ASP A 79 -13.81 12.69 6.18
CA ASP A 79 -14.92 12.05 5.49
C ASP A 79 -14.44 11.09 4.38
N GLU A 80 -13.26 11.37 3.81
CA GLU A 80 -12.58 10.56 2.81
C GLU A 80 -11.09 10.40 3.15
N VAL A 81 -10.38 9.53 2.44
CA VAL A 81 -8.92 9.47 2.57
C VAL A 81 -8.32 10.74 1.98
N LYS A 82 -7.64 11.52 2.81
CA LYS A 82 -6.96 12.74 2.38
C LYS A 82 -5.47 12.63 2.60
N VAL A 83 -4.72 13.28 1.73
CA VAL A 83 -3.28 13.47 1.85
C VAL A 83 -3.05 14.95 2.11
N ASP A 84 -2.36 15.26 3.19
CA ASP A 84 -1.97 16.64 3.49
C ASP A 84 -0.78 17.04 2.60
N PRO A 85 -0.95 18.01 1.68
CA PRO A 85 0.07 18.34 0.69
C PRO A 85 1.33 18.94 1.33
N ASP A 86 1.20 19.70 2.41
CA ASP A 86 2.34 20.34 3.09
C ASP A 86 3.20 19.29 3.80
N SER A 87 2.56 18.40 4.55
CA SER A 87 3.24 17.25 5.18
C SER A 87 3.86 16.33 4.13
N ALA A 88 3.17 16.05 3.02
CA ALA A 88 3.71 15.23 1.94
C ALA A 88 4.93 15.87 1.26
N ALA A 89 4.88 17.18 1.00
CA ALA A 89 5.99 17.94 0.46
C ALA A 89 7.19 17.92 1.42
N PHE A 90 6.96 18.13 2.71
CA PHE A 90 8.02 18.06 3.72
C PHE A 90 8.70 16.69 3.71
N ILE A 91 7.93 15.61 3.63
CA ILE A 91 8.50 14.26 3.58
C ILE A 91 9.40 14.09 2.35
N ILE A 92 8.96 14.56 1.18
CA ILE A 92 9.71 14.42 -0.07
C ILE A 92 10.99 15.26 -0.05
N TRP A 93 10.91 16.51 0.39
CA TRP A 93 12.02 17.45 0.29
C TRP A 93 13.04 17.34 1.43
N ASN A 94 12.59 16.99 2.65
CA ASN A 94 13.44 17.00 3.83
C ASN A 94 13.73 15.60 4.38
N GLU A 95 12.72 14.72 4.46
CA GLU A 95 12.87 13.40 5.07
C GLU A 95 13.34 12.31 4.10
N TYR A 96 13.11 12.50 2.79
CA TYR A 96 13.37 11.47 1.79
C TYR A 96 14.80 10.89 1.81
N PRO A 97 15.89 11.68 1.96
CA PRO A 97 17.23 11.12 2.05
C PRO A 97 17.38 10.13 3.21
N ARG A 98 16.89 10.51 4.40
CA ARG A 98 16.92 9.67 5.61
C ARG A 98 16.04 8.43 5.47
N LEU A 99 14.84 8.58 4.90
CA LEU A 99 13.90 7.50 4.67
C LEU A 99 14.46 6.50 3.66
N ARG A 100 15.06 6.97 2.57
CA ARG A 100 15.71 6.13 1.55
C ARG A 100 16.79 5.26 2.16
N GLU A 101 17.69 5.82 2.95
CA GLU A 101 18.73 5.04 3.63
C GLU A 101 18.13 3.99 4.57
N SER A 102 17.09 4.36 5.31
CA SER A 102 16.44 3.46 6.26
C SER A 102 15.69 2.31 5.58
N VAL A 103 15.08 2.57 4.42
CA VAL A 103 14.47 1.56 3.55
C VAL A 103 15.53 0.61 3.01
N LEU A 104 16.67 1.14 2.53
CA LEU A 104 17.80 0.33 2.05
C LEU A 104 18.41 -0.54 3.16
N LYS A 105 18.43 -0.04 4.40
CA LYS A 105 18.84 -0.80 5.61
C LYS A 105 17.79 -1.81 6.07
N GLY A 106 16.61 -1.87 5.43
CA GLY A 106 15.54 -2.81 5.74
C GLY A 106 14.69 -2.46 6.96
N HIS A 107 14.81 -1.23 7.49
CA HIS A 107 14.05 -0.82 8.68
C HIS A 107 12.57 -0.52 8.40
N TYR A 108 12.23 -0.15 7.16
CA TYR A 108 10.86 0.15 6.78
C TYR A 108 10.20 -1.03 6.05
N THR A 109 9.45 -1.82 6.80
CA THR A 109 8.44 -2.73 6.25
C THR A 109 7.20 -1.96 5.82
N PRO A 110 6.32 -2.53 4.96
CA PRO A 110 5.04 -1.89 4.62
C PRO A 110 4.21 -1.50 5.86
N GLY A 111 4.32 -2.29 6.94
CA GLY A 111 3.81 -2.02 8.27
C GLY A 111 4.23 -0.67 8.83
N SER A 112 5.54 -0.56 9.09
CA SER A 112 6.15 0.65 9.65
C SER A 112 6.02 1.89 8.75
N ALA A 113 5.98 1.70 7.42
CA ALA A 113 5.85 2.83 6.49
C ALA A 113 4.48 3.49 6.60
N ALA A 114 3.39 2.71 6.62
CA ALA A 114 2.06 3.33 6.76
C ALA A 114 1.86 3.91 8.16
N GLN A 115 2.38 3.27 9.21
CA GLN A 115 2.37 3.84 10.56
C GLN A 115 3.10 5.20 10.62
N PHE A 116 4.26 5.30 9.94
CA PHE A 116 4.99 6.56 9.81
C PHE A 116 4.13 7.65 9.14
N TYR A 117 3.51 7.37 7.99
CA TYR A 117 2.68 8.36 7.29
C TYR A 117 1.44 8.79 8.10
N LEU A 118 0.81 7.85 8.79
CA LEU A 118 -0.34 8.12 9.65
C LEU A 118 0.06 8.97 10.87
N ARG A 119 1.16 8.62 11.54
CA ARG A 119 1.68 9.36 12.69
C ARG A 119 2.19 10.75 12.31
N PHE A 120 2.81 10.88 11.14
CA PHE A 120 3.28 12.16 10.62
C PHE A 120 2.11 13.09 10.26
N GLY A 121 0.89 12.56 10.11
CA GLY A 121 -0.29 13.33 9.69
C GLY A 121 -0.37 13.57 8.19
N ALA A 122 0.52 12.97 7.40
CA ALA A 122 0.52 13.09 5.94
C ALA A 122 -0.70 12.40 5.30
N ILE A 123 -1.25 11.37 5.96
CA ILE A 123 -2.43 10.64 5.50
C ILE A 123 -3.49 10.65 6.60
N GLN A 124 -4.71 11.01 6.22
CA GLN A 124 -5.88 10.95 7.08
C GLN A 124 -6.82 9.86 6.57
N LEU A 125 -7.40 9.08 7.48
CA LEU A 125 -8.27 7.96 7.10
C LEU A 125 -9.73 8.36 7.18
N ALA A 126 -10.56 7.71 6.37
CA ALA A 126 -12.00 7.93 6.43
C ALA A 126 -12.59 7.47 7.78
N LYS A 127 -13.49 8.27 8.37
CA LYS A 127 -14.16 8.01 9.65
C LYS A 127 -14.76 6.60 9.69
N GLY A 128 -14.47 5.88 10.78
CA GLY A 128 -15.00 4.53 11.01
C GLY A 128 -14.46 3.45 10.07
N LYS A 129 -13.49 3.75 9.20
CA LYS A 129 -12.81 2.77 8.33
C LYS A 129 -11.53 2.21 8.95
N GLY A 130 -11.18 2.56 10.18
CA GLY A 130 -9.97 2.05 10.85
C GLY A 130 -9.83 0.53 10.83
N ALA A 131 -10.92 -0.22 11.05
CA ALA A 131 -10.91 -1.69 10.99
C ALA A 131 -10.65 -2.25 9.57
N LEU A 132 -11.07 -1.52 8.53
CA LEU A 132 -10.81 -1.87 7.14
C LEU A 132 -9.33 -1.66 6.82
N TYR A 133 -8.77 -0.51 7.19
CA TYR A 133 -7.35 -0.21 6.98
C TYR A 133 -6.42 -1.12 7.79
N HIS A 134 -6.83 -1.49 9.01
CA HIS A 134 -6.15 -2.51 9.80
C HIS A 134 -6.04 -3.84 9.03
N ARG A 135 -7.14 -4.32 8.45
CA ARG A 135 -7.14 -5.54 7.62
C ARG A 135 -6.35 -5.38 6.32
N MET A 136 -6.39 -4.20 5.69
CA MET A 136 -5.56 -3.93 4.51
C MET A 136 -4.08 -4.00 4.86
N MET A 137 -3.69 -3.47 6.01
CA MET A 137 -2.32 -3.54 6.49
C MET A 137 -1.89 -4.98 6.79
N GLN A 138 -2.72 -5.76 7.49
CA GLN A 138 -2.45 -7.19 7.73
C GLN A 138 -2.20 -7.94 6.42
N ARG A 139 -2.98 -7.64 5.36
CA ARG A 139 -2.75 -8.22 4.03
C ARG A 139 -1.40 -7.80 3.44
N GLY A 140 -1.06 -6.52 3.51
CA GLY A 140 0.22 -5.99 3.04
C GLY A 140 1.42 -6.63 3.75
N GLN A 141 1.37 -6.74 5.07
CA GLN A 141 2.37 -7.45 5.87
C GLN A 141 2.49 -8.92 5.46
N THR A 142 1.36 -9.62 5.27
CA THR A 142 1.38 -11.02 4.85
C THR A 142 2.01 -11.18 3.46
N TYR A 143 1.69 -10.29 2.50
CA TYR A 143 2.32 -10.30 1.18
C TYR A 143 3.82 -10.03 1.25
N HIS A 144 4.25 -9.12 2.13
CA HIS A 144 5.66 -8.85 2.36
C HIS A 144 6.41 -10.07 2.91
N GLN A 145 5.82 -10.75 3.90
CA GLN A 145 6.38 -11.98 4.48
C GLN A 145 6.46 -13.13 3.48
N MET A 146 5.48 -13.21 2.56
CA MET A 146 5.53 -14.15 1.43
C MET A 146 6.50 -13.71 0.32
N GLY A 147 7.19 -12.57 0.48
CA GLY A 147 8.09 -12.01 -0.51
C GLY A 147 7.36 -11.71 -1.82
N LEU A 148 6.12 -11.24 -1.77
CA LEU A 148 5.29 -10.85 -2.93
C LEU A 148 5.26 -9.32 -3.14
N THR A 149 6.04 -8.57 -2.35
CA THR A 149 6.19 -7.12 -2.50
C THR A 149 7.33 -6.77 -3.45
N GLY A 150 7.23 -5.62 -4.13
CA GLY A 150 8.26 -5.11 -5.03
C GLY A 150 7.97 -5.41 -6.51
N LEU A 151 9.01 -5.34 -7.34
CA LEU A 151 8.90 -5.60 -8.78
C LEU A 151 8.83 -7.11 -9.05
N GLN A 152 7.62 -7.64 -9.18
CA GLN A 152 7.38 -9.04 -9.55
C GLN A 152 6.35 -9.13 -10.67
N THR A 153 6.56 -10.06 -11.59
CA THR A 153 5.59 -10.34 -12.67
C THR A 153 4.62 -11.43 -12.25
N MET A 154 3.39 -11.43 -12.78
CA MET A 154 2.41 -12.49 -12.52
C MET A 154 2.94 -13.87 -12.93
N GLU A 155 3.69 -13.94 -14.04
CA GLU A 155 4.34 -15.16 -14.51
C GLU A 155 5.39 -15.66 -13.51
N GLY A 156 6.20 -14.76 -12.96
CA GLY A 156 7.19 -15.10 -11.94
C GLY A 156 6.54 -15.62 -10.65
N ILE A 157 5.45 -15.02 -10.21
CA ILE A 157 4.69 -15.48 -9.03
C ILE A 157 4.05 -16.86 -9.29
N GLN A 158 3.57 -17.12 -10.51
CA GLN A 158 2.95 -18.40 -10.85
C GLN A 158 3.95 -19.57 -10.88
N GLN A 159 5.22 -19.30 -11.21
CA GLN A 159 6.28 -20.32 -11.26
C GLN A 159 6.87 -20.66 -9.89
N ARG A 160 6.59 -19.84 -8.86
CA ARG A 160 7.05 -20.06 -7.49
C ARG A 160 6.42 -21.31 -6.88
N LYS A 161 7.26 -22.22 -6.38
CA LYS A 161 6.83 -23.49 -5.76
C LYS A 161 6.44 -23.33 -4.28
N ASP A 162 6.93 -22.28 -3.65
CA ASP A 162 6.67 -21.93 -2.25
C ASP A 162 5.27 -21.30 -2.04
N VAL A 163 4.69 -20.74 -3.11
CA VAL A 163 3.42 -20.01 -3.06
C VAL A 163 2.32 -20.81 -3.77
N LYS A 164 1.16 -20.99 -3.11
CA LYS A 164 0.02 -21.70 -3.69
C LYS A 164 -0.89 -20.75 -4.47
N VAL A 165 -0.65 -20.66 -5.78
CA VAL A 165 -1.46 -19.87 -6.71
C VAL A 165 -2.58 -20.74 -7.32
N LEU A 166 -3.78 -20.18 -7.37
CA LEU A 166 -5.00 -20.78 -7.90
C LEU A 166 -5.45 -20.01 -9.13
N SER A 167 -5.97 -20.72 -10.13
CA SER A 167 -6.65 -20.11 -11.27
C SER A 167 -8.07 -19.69 -10.89
N ASP A 168 -8.66 -18.79 -11.68
CA ASP A 168 -10.02 -18.30 -11.45
C ASP A 168 -11.09 -19.41 -11.39
N ALA A 169 -10.98 -20.42 -12.26
CA ALA A 169 -11.88 -21.58 -12.23
C ALA A 169 -11.77 -22.35 -10.91
N LYS A 170 -10.54 -22.65 -10.46
CA LYS A 170 -10.30 -23.37 -9.20
C LYS A 170 -10.78 -22.57 -7.99
N TYR A 171 -10.63 -21.24 -8.02
CA TYR A 171 -11.15 -20.35 -6.99
C TYR A 171 -12.68 -20.38 -6.94
N LYS A 172 -13.36 -20.21 -8.07
CA LYS A 172 -14.83 -20.27 -8.16
C LYS A 172 -15.38 -21.60 -7.63
N ASP A 173 -14.73 -22.71 -7.94
CA ASP A 173 -15.12 -24.03 -7.42
C ASP A 173 -14.88 -24.17 -5.91
N LEU A 174 -13.84 -23.53 -5.36
CA LEU A 174 -13.58 -23.50 -3.92
C LEU A 174 -14.64 -22.66 -3.20
N VAL A 175 -15.01 -21.49 -3.73
CA VAL A 175 -16.07 -20.63 -3.20
C VAL A 175 -17.42 -21.36 -3.22
N LYS A 176 -17.78 -22.01 -4.34
CA LYS A 176 -19.01 -22.81 -4.44
C LYS A 176 -19.08 -23.91 -3.38
N ARG A 177 -17.98 -24.67 -3.19
CA ARG A 177 -17.91 -25.72 -2.16
C ARG A 177 -17.99 -25.18 -0.73
N LYS A 178 -17.42 -24.00 -0.48
CA LYS A 178 -17.51 -23.32 0.83
C LYS A 178 -18.95 -22.89 1.12
N ASN A 179 -19.64 -22.29 0.15
CA ASN A 179 -21.04 -21.88 0.28
C ASN A 179 -21.98 -23.08 0.46
N GLN A 180 -21.62 -24.26 -0.07
CA GLN A 180 -22.35 -25.52 0.11
C GLN A 180 -21.98 -26.28 1.40
N GLY A 181 -21.13 -25.71 2.28
CA GLY A 181 -20.77 -26.33 3.56
C GLY A 181 -19.86 -27.56 3.48
N LYS A 182 -19.31 -27.89 2.31
CA LYS A 182 -18.56 -29.14 2.05
C LYS A 182 -17.05 -29.07 2.33
N THR A 183 -16.55 -27.98 2.93
CA THR A 183 -15.10 -27.78 3.13
C THR A 183 -14.79 -27.46 4.59
N GLY A 184 -13.98 -28.31 5.24
CA GLY A 184 -13.45 -28.08 6.59
C GLY A 184 -12.33 -27.03 6.61
N ASN A 185 -12.40 -26.14 7.60
CA ASN A 185 -11.44 -25.11 8.02
C ASN A 185 -10.92 -24.10 6.97
N GLY A 186 -11.41 -22.86 7.09
CA GLY A 186 -10.58 -21.66 7.23
C GLY A 186 -9.68 -21.21 6.08
N THR A 187 -9.81 -21.74 4.86
CA THR A 187 -8.96 -21.27 3.76
C THR A 187 -9.32 -19.83 3.36
N LEU A 188 -8.41 -18.89 3.59
CA LEU A 188 -8.48 -17.51 3.11
C LEU A 188 -7.84 -17.44 1.73
N VAL A 189 -8.40 -16.60 0.85
CA VAL A 189 -7.87 -16.39 -0.48
C VAL A 189 -7.73 -14.89 -0.71
N GLY A 190 -6.57 -14.45 -1.18
CA GLY A 190 -6.32 -13.08 -1.62
C GLY A 190 -6.28 -13.03 -3.14
N GLN A 191 -6.84 -11.99 -3.74
CA GLN A 191 -6.62 -11.75 -5.16
C GLN A 191 -5.24 -11.13 -5.35
N LEU A 192 -4.46 -11.67 -6.28
CA LEU A 192 -3.25 -11.02 -6.75
C LEU A 192 -3.67 -10.00 -7.81
N ALA A 193 -3.57 -8.72 -7.48
CA ALA A 193 -3.68 -7.63 -8.45
C ALA A 193 -2.29 -7.00 -8.56
N LEU A 194 -1.69 -7.06 -9.75
CA LEU A 194 -0.56 -6.18 -10.06
C LEU A 194 -1.13 -4.79 -10.34
N ASN A 195 -0.59 -3.78 -9.67
CA ASN A 195 -0.60 -2.43 -10.22
C ASN A 195 0.21 -2.46 -11.53
N VAL A 196 -0.47 -2.76 -12.64
CA VAL A 196 0.07 -2.52 -13.97
C VAL A 196 -0.13 -1.04 -14.24
N GLN A 197 0.85 -0.23 -13.83
CA GLN A 197 1.24 1.01 -14.50
C GLN A 197 2.46 1.60 -13.78
N VAL A 198 3.64 1.29 -14.31
CA VAL A 198 4.72 2.28 -14.31
C VAL A 198 4.54 3.00 -15.64
N PRO A 199 4.04 4.26 -15.69
CA PRO A 199 4.40 5.09 -16.82
C PRO A 199 5.92 5.17 -16.79
N SER A 200 6.57 4.75 -17.87
CA SER A 200 7.99 5.00 -18.08
C SER A 200 8.24 6.47 -17.77
N ALA A 201 8.91 6.75 -16.65
CA ALA A 201 9.41 8.08 -16.38
C ALA A 201 10.29 8.46 -17.58
N PRO A 202 10.09 9.64 -18.19
CA PRO A 202 11.05 10.11 -19.19
C PRO A 202 12.43 10.18 -18.52
N PRO A 203 13.51 9.90 -19.26
CA PRO A 203 14.85 10.05 -18.72
C PRO A 203 15.01 11.50 -18.24
N TYR A 204 15.30 11.68 -16.96
CA TYR A 204 15.77 12.95 -16.44
C TYR A 204 17.03 13.31 -17.23
N SER A 205 16.90 14.23 -18.18
CA SER A 205 18.04 14.90 -18.80
C SER A 205 18.65 15.81 -17.74
N ASP A 206 19.90 15.55 -17.38
CA ASP A 206 20.74 16.45 -16.61
C ASP A 206 20.70 17.85 -17.25
N GLY A 207 19.99 18.76 -16.58
CA GLY A 207 19.84 20.15 -16.98
C GLY A 207 20.02 21.03 -15.75
N VAL A 208 21.26 21.18 -15.32
CA VAL A 208 21.67 22.23 -14.39
C VAL A 208 21.38 23.57 -15.07
N VAL A 209 20.39 24.31 -14.58
CA VAL A 209 20.24 25.73 -14.90
C VAL A 209 20.29 26.48 -13.58
N HIS A 210 21.48 26.99 -13.28
CA HIS A 210 21.67 28.06 -12.30
C HIS A 210 20.77 29.24 -12.71
N ARG A 211 19.85 29.63 -11.83
CA ARG A 211 19.29 30.98 -11.85
C ARG A 211 20.14 31.82 -10.91
N GLU A 212 21.08 32.56 -11.49
CA GLU A 212 21.67 33.71 -10.82
C GLU A 212 20.61 34.80 -10.68
N ALA A 213 20.53 35.35 -9.48
CA ALA A 213 19.77 36.53 -9.15
C ALA A 213 20.58 37.76 -9.54
N THR A 214 19.99 38.63 -10.38
CA THR A 214 20.09 40.10 -10.30
C THR A 214 18.97 40.72 -11.11
#